data_AF-A0A2T3FWQ6-F1
#
_entry.id   AF-A0A2T3FWQ6-F1
#
_cell.length_a   1.000
_cell.length_b   1.000
_cell.length_c   1.000
_cell.angle_alpha   90.00
_cell.angle_beta   90.00
_cell.angle_gamma   90.00
#
_symmetry.space_group_name_H-M   'P 1'
#
loop_
_entity.id
_entity.type
_entity.pdbx_description
1 polymer ?
#
loop_
_entity_poly.entity_id
_entity_poly.type
_entity_poly.pdbx_seq_one_letter_code
_entity_poly.pdbx_strand_id
1 'polypeptide(L)'
;MFNDIIDSIINNASDDEIEIIREKLNNHLINHIYDSNIHKELSNNYDSSFCPHCQSKHIIKYGKDNKGNQRYLCKECSKTFSSITGSLLSYTKKQPYQWFEYIQSLFNGDTLARSADIAGISEPTSLLWRHKILSVLADLTHDNPVLSDTVYLDEKLNVVTHSGKHMENKEKQKRGMSSQKRNIVCAIDQHNNKVIQVSETGRIHSKELYKIYKDKIPSTCQVVSDS
;
A
#
# COMPACT_ATOMS: atom_id res chain seq x y z
N MET A 1 -14.40 9.85 7.17
CA MET A 1 -13.05 10.12 7.73
C MET A 1 -11.91 9.47 6.97
N PHE A 2 -11.82 8.14 6.83
CA PHE A 2 -10.80 7.54 5.95
C PHE A 2 -11.10 7.85 4.47
N ASN A 3 -12.39 7.84 4.11
CA ASN A 3 -12.87 8.36 2.83
C ASN A 3 -12.53 9.83 2.70
N ASP A 4 -12.83 10.69 3.68
CA ASP A 4 -12.49 12.13 3.61
C ASP A 4 -10.98 12.42 3.43
N ILE A 5 -10.09 11.52 3.87
CA ILE A 5 -8.63 11.62 3.65
C ILE A 5 -8.25 11.09 2.26
N ILE A 6 -8.84 9.98 1.82
CA ILE A 6 -8.68 9.46 0.44
C ILE A 6 -9.27 10.48 -0.55
N ASP A 7 -10.47 10.97 -0.34
CA ASP A 7 -11.14 12.05 -1.06
C ASP A 7 -10.31 13.32 -1.02
N SER A 8 -9.64 13.67 0.08
CA SER A 8 -8.71 14.82 0.12
C SER A 8 -7.40 14.56 -0.62
N ILE A 9 -6.92 13.32 -0.71
CA ILE A 9 -5.71 12.95 -1.48
C ILE A 9 -6.05 12.87 -2.97
N ILE A 10 -7.24 12.39 -3.32
CA ILE A 10 -7.76 12.31 -4.68
C ILE A 10 -8.15 13.71 -5.18
N ASN A 11 -8.84 14.52 -4.37
CA ASN A 11 -9.20 15.89 -4.77
C ASN A 11 -8.01 16.88 -4.78
N ASN A 12 -6.85 16.54 -4.19
CA ASN A 12 -5.63 17.36 -4.23
C ASN A 12 -4.50 16.74 -5.06
N ALA A 13 -4.68 15.53 -5.59
CA ALA A 13 -3.86 15.04 -6.67
C ALA A 13 -4.39 15.71 -7.95
N SER A 14 -3.50 16.18 -8.80
CA SER A 14 -3.92 16.63 -10.13
C SER A 14 -4.60 15.45 -10.86
N ASP A 15 -5.62 15.73 -11.67
CA ASP A 15 -6.29 14.70 -12.47
C ASP A 15 -5.26 13.86 -13.25
N ASP A 16 -4.16 14.49 -13.68
CA ASP A 16 -3.00 13.87 -14.30
C ASP A 16 -2.26 12.86 -13.39
N GLU A 17 -2.02 13.17 -12.11
CA GLU A 17 -1.38 12.25 -11.16
C GLU A 17 -2.26 11.02 -10.87
N ILE A 18 -3.57 11.22 -10.75
CA ILE A 18 -4.52 10.11 -10.57
C ILE A 18 -4.56 9.26 -11.82
N GLU A 19 -4.58 9.89 -13.00
CA GLU A 19 -4.59 9.17 -14.27
C GLU A 19 -3.29 8.39 -14.48
N ILE A 20 -2.13 8.93 -14.12
CA ILE A 20 -0.84 8.21 -14.12
C ILE A 20 -0.86 7.03 -13.15
N ILE A 21 -1.37 7.20 -11.93
CA ILE A 21 -1.46 6.11 -10.95
C ILE A 21 -2.44 5.04 -11.43
N ARG A 22 -3.58 5.46 -11.98
CA ARG A 22 -4.60 4.58 -12.54
C ARG A 22 -4.06 3.83 -13.74
N GLU A 23 -3.28 4.48 -14.60
CA GLU A 23 -2.61 3.87 -15.76
C GLU A 23 -1.51 2.91 -15.30
N LYS A 24 -0.66 3.29 -14.33
CA LYS A 24 0.36 2.39 -13.75
C LYS A 24 -0.26 1.18 -13.07
N LEU A 25 -1.33 1.35 -12.30
CA LEU A 25 -2.04 0.24 -11.66
C LEU A 25 -2.80 -0.58 -12.68
N ASN A 26 -3.48 0.04 -13.63
CA ASN A 26 -4.12 -0.69 -14.72
C ASN A 26 -3.09 -1.43 -15.54
N ASN A 27 -1.90 -0.89 -15.83
CA ASN A 27 -0.82 -1.60 -16.51
C ASN A 27 -0.23 -2.70 -15.63
N HIS A 28 -0.07 -2.49 -14.32
CA HIS A 28 0.36 -3.54 -13.39
C HIS A 28 -0.69 -4.65 -13.29
N LEU A 29 -1.98 -4.29 -13.34
CA LEU A 29 -3.10 -5.23 -13.37
C LEU A 29 -3.23 -5.91 -14.71
N ILE A 30 -3.18 -5.19 -15.84
CA ILE A 30 -3.25 -5.67 -17.22
C ILE A 30 -2.06 -6.59 -17.50
N ASN A 31 -0.83 -6.21 -17.13
CA ASN A 31 0.32 -7.12 -17.18
C ASN A 31 0.12 -8.37 -16.31
N HIS A 32 -0.73 -8.33 -15.28
CA HIS A 32 -1.13 -9.48 -14.48
C HIS A 32 -2.48 -10.15 -14.89
N ILE A 33 -3.30 -9.53 -15.77
CA ILE A 33 -4.70 -9.90 -16.08
C ILE A 33 -4.90 -10.21 -17.58
N TYR A 34 -4.26 -9.49 -18.52
CA TYR A 34 -4.10 -9.96 -19.92
C TYR A 34 -3.39 -11.31 -19.98
N ASP A 35 -2.72 -11.67 -18.89
CA ASP A 35 -2.27 -12.99 -18.52
C ASP A 35 -3.41 -13.96 -18.11
N SER A 36 -4.62 -13.75 -18.59
CA SER A 36 -5.72 -14.71 -18.45
C SER A 36 -5.45 -16.04 -19.18
N ASN A 37 -4.53 -16.07 -20.13
CA ASN A 37 -3.96 -17.30 -20.74
C ASN A 37 -2.83 -17.94 -19.91
N ILE A 38 -2.38 -17.28 -18.84
CA ILE A 38 -1.08 -17.51 -18.22
C ILE A 38 -1.16 -18.24 -16.86
N HIS A 39 -2.30 -18.81 -16.47
CA HIS A 39 -2.26 -19.94 -15.53
C HIS A 39 -1.32 -21.06 -16.04
N LYS A 40 -1.19 -21.21 -17.37
CA LYS A 40 -0.24 -22.13 -18.00
C LYS A 40 1.17 -21.53 -18.16
N GLU A 41 1.32 -20.28 -18.56
CA GLU A 41 2.62 -19.71 -18.95
C GLU A 41 3.45 -19.11 -17.79
N LEU A 42 2.85 -18.48 -16.76
CA LEU A 42 3.56 -18.00 -15.55
C LEU A 42 3.99 -19.19 -14.69
N SER A 43 3.39 -20.37 -14.90
CA SER A 43 3.83 -21.60 -14.25
C SER A 43 5.19 -22.08 -14.77
N ASN A 44 5.56 -21.70 -16.00
CA ASN A 44 6.70 -22.28 -16.70
C ASN A 44 7.96 -21.39 -16.70
N ASN A 45 7.83 -20.07 -16.53
CA ASN A 45 8.95 -19.13 -16.47
C ASN A 45 9.02 -18.38 -15.13
N TYR A 46 9.37 -19.09 -14.05
CA TYR A 46 9.81 -18.42 -12.82
C TYR A 46 11.31 -18.10 -12.95
N ASP A 47 11.62 -16.89 -13.41
CA ASP A 47 13.01 -16.39 -13.55
C ASP A 47 13.62 -15.95 -12.21
N SER A 48 12.84 -15.87 -11.13
CA SER A 48 13.36 -15.50 -9.82
C SER A 48 14.07 -16.68 -9.16
N SER A 49 15.39 -16.65 -9.20
CA SER A 49 16.27 -17.65 -8.57
C SER A 49 16.23 -17.64 -7.03
N PHE A 50 15.24 -17.02 -6.39
CA PHE A 50 15.22 -16.71 -4.96
C PHE A 50 13.86 -16.95 -4.32
N CYS A 51 13.85 -17.49 -3.11
CA CYS A 51 12.63 -17.74 -2.36
C CYS A 51 12.00 -16.42 -1.87
N PRO A 52 10.70 -16.18 -2.11
CA PRO A 52 10.03 -14.94 -1.68
C PRO A 52 9.93 -14.79 -0.15
N HIS A 53 10.22 -15.84 0.62
CA HIS A 53 10.12 -15.83 2.08
C HIS A 53 11.45 -15.66 2.81
N CYS A 54 12.56 -16.07 2.20
CA CYS A 54 13.87 -16.11 2.86
C CYS A 54 15.03 -15.74 1.94
N GLN A 55 14.74 -15.39 0.68
CA GLN A 55 15.72 -15.03 -0.35
C GLN A 55 16.78 -16.10 -0.64
N SER A 56 16.60 -17.33 -0.17
CA SER A 56 17.47 -18.47 -0.52
C SER A 56 17.32 -18.87 -1.98
N LYS A 57 18.42 -19.35 -2.58
CA LYS A 57 18.44 -19.91 -3.95
C LYS A 57 18.02 -21.38 -4.03
N HIS A 58 17.87 -22.06 -2.89
CA HIS A 58 17.60 -23.49 -2.85
C HIS A 58 16.12 -23.81 -3.05
N ILE A 59 15.66 -23.74 -4.30
CA ILE A 59 14.26 -23.93 -4.70
C ILE A 59 14.11 -25.20 -5.55
N ILE A 60 13.07 -25.99 -5.28
CA ILE A 60 12.68 -27.14 -6.11
C ILE A 60 11.24 -27.00 -6.61
N LYS A 61 10.92 -27.65 -7.74
CA LYS A 61 9.54 -27.82 -8.21
C LYS A 61 8.82 -28.82 -7.30
N TYR A 62 7.64 -28.46 -6.80
CA TYR A 62 6.84 -29.21 -5.83
C TYR A 62 5.42 -29.50 -6.35
N GLY A 63 5.33 -30.13 -7.52
CA GLY A 63 4.06 -30.46 -8.16
C GLY A 63 3.29 -29.24 -8.69
N LYS A 64 2.03 -29.46 -9.07
CA LYS A 64 1.12 -28.43 -9.59
C LYS A 64 -0.11 -28.28 -8.69
N ASP A 65 -0.73 -27.12 -8.69
CA ASP A 65 -2.02 -26.91 -8.01
C ASP A 65 -3.20 -27.45 -8.86
N ASN A 66 -4.41 -27.39 -8.30
CA ASN A 66 -5.63 -27.86 -8.96
C ASN A 66 -5.98 -27.07 -10.23
N LYS A 67 -5.33 -25.93 -10.46
CA LYS A 67 -5.49 -25.09 -11.66
C LYS A 67 -4.35 -25.31 -12.67
N GLY A 68 -3.42 -26.22 -12.38
CA GLY A 68 -2.26 -26.53 -13.23
C GLY A 68 -1.06 -25.60 -13.02
N ASN A 69 -1.10 -24.66 -12.07
CA ASN A 69 0.02 -23.77 -11.78
C ASN A 69 1.13 -24.52 -11.05
N GLN A 70 2.38 -24.21 -11.39
CA GLN A 70 3.57 -24.81 -10.78
C GLN A 70 3.73 -24.32 -9.35
N ARG A 71 3.90 -25.26 -8.42
CA ARG A 71 4.28 -24.98 -7.04
C ARG A 71 5.78 -25.17 -6.87
N TYR A 72 6.39 -24.35 -6.04
CA TYR A 72 7.80 -24.39 -5.68
C TYR A 72 7.93 -24.60 -4.18
N LEU A 73 8.99 -25.28 -3.75
CA LEU A 73 9.35 -25.47 -2.34
C LEU A 73 10.76 -24.94 -2.12
N CYS A 74 10.92 -24.05 -1.14
CA CYS A 74 12.24 -23.68 -0.66
C CYS A 74 12.76 -24.74 0.32
N LYS A 75 13.97 -25.25 0.10
CA LYS A 75 14.59 -26.26 0.98
C LYS A 75 15.13 -25.69 2.28
N GLU A 76 15.39 -24.40 2.33
CA GLU A 76 15.98 -23.75 3.51
C GLU A 76 14.90 -23.39 4.53
N CYS A 77 13.82 -22.71 4.09
CA CYS A 77 12.71 -22.36 4.99
C CYS A 77 11.55 -23.35 4.96
N SER A 78 11.60 -24.39 4.12
CA SER A 78 10.56 -25.41 3.95
C SER A 78 9.17 -24.88 3.58
N LYS A 79 9.06 -23.63 3.09
CA LYS A 79 7.79 -23.03 2.65
C LYS A 79 7.54 -23.26 1.17
N THR A 80 6.28 -23.53 0.82
CA THR A 80 5.83 -23.62 -0.57
C THR A 80 5.30 -22.29 -1.08
N PHE A 81 5.62 -21.96 -2.33
CA PHE A 81 5.15 -20.76 -3.02
C PHE A 81 4.80 -21.08 -4.48
N SER A 82 4.17 -20.15 -5.19
CA SER A 82 3.91 -20.21 -6.63
C SER A 82 4.54 -18.99 -7.30
N SER A 83 4.51 -18.94 -8.64
CA SER A 83 5.07 -17.82 -9.39
C SER A 83 4.41 -16.47 -9.09
N ILE A 84 3.15 -16.50 -8.63
CA ILE A 84 2.39 -15.32 -8.22
C ILE A 84 2.46 -15.05 -6.72
N THR A 85 3.28 -15.76 -5.95
CA THR A 85 3.42 -15.48 -4.51
C THR A 85 4.02 -14.10 -4.31
N GLY A 86 3.35 -13.28 -3.49
CA GLY A 86 3.72 -11.87 -3.28
C GLY A 86 3.01 -10.89 -4.22
N SER A 87 2.33 -11.38 -5.28
CA SER A 87 1.53 -10.51 -6.13
C SER A 87 0.14 -10.23 -5.53
N LEU A 88 -0.53 -9.21 -6.05
CA LEU A 88 -1.91 -8.84 -5.69
C LEU A 88 -2.88 -10.04 -5.79
N LEU A 89 -2.71 -10.84 -6.85
CA LEU A 89 -3.54 -11.99 -7.19
C LEU A 89 -3.15 -13.27 -6.44
N SER A 90 -2.13 -13.21 -5.58
CA SER A 90 -1.70 -14.36 -4.78
C SER A 90 -2.88 -14.98 -4.02
N TYR A 91 -3.05 -16.30 -4.22
CA TYR A 91 -4.08 -17.13 -3.60
C TYR A 91 -5.53 -16.68 -3.82
N THR A 92 -5.80 -15.79 -4.79
CA THR A 92 -7.18 -15.36 -5.05
C THR A 92 -8.00 -16.45 -5.74
N LYS A 93 -9.23 -16.62 -5.29
CA LYS A 93 -10.24 -17.49 -5.91
C LYS A 93 -11.26 -16.69 -6.74
N LYS A 94 -11.10 -15.37 -6.80
CA LYS A 94 -12.02 -14.46 -7.48
C LYS A 94 -11.54 -14.16 -8.89
N GLN A 95 -12.49 -13.79 -9.73
CA GLN A 95 -12.23 -13.52 -11.14
C GLN A 95 -11.49 -12.18 -11.31
N PRO A 96 -10.66 -12.04 -12.36
CA PRO A 96 -9.91 -10.80 -12.60
C PRO A 96 -10.79 -9.55 -12.71
N TYR A 97 -11.97 -9.65 -13.32
CA TYR A 97 -12.89 -8.50 -13.48
C TYR A 97 -13.35 -7.94 -12.12
N GLN A 98 -13.53 -8.80 -11.11
CA GLN A 98 -13.95 -8.36 -9.77
C GLN A 98 -12.88 -7.49 -9.11
N TRP A 99 -11.59 -7.79 -9.35
CA TRP A 99 -10.49 -6.95 -8.90
C TRP A 99 -10.48 -5.61 -9.61
N PHE A 100 -10.74 -5.58 -10.92
CA PHE A 100 -10.83 -4.34 -11.67
C PHE A 100 -11.95 -3.44 -11.12
N GLU A 101 -13.16 -3.97 -10.97
CA GLU A 101 -14.30 -3.24 -10.40
C GLU A 101 -14.00 -2.73 -8.97
N TYR A 102 -13.37 -3.57 -8.15
CA TYR A 102 -12.97 -3.18 -6.80
C TYR A 102 -11.97 -2.02 -6.80
N ILE A 103 -11.00 -2.04 -7.71
CA ILE A 103 -9.97 -0.99 -7.80
C ILE A 103 -10.58 0.31 -8.31
N GLN A 104 -11.49 0.26 -9.29
CA GLN A 104 -12.25 1.44 -9.69
C GLN A 104 -13.05 2.02 -8.53
N SER A 105 -13.74 1.17 -7.76
CA SER A 105 -14.48 1.60 -6.57
C SER A 105 -13.56 2.24 -5.52
N LEU A 106 -12.36 1.70 -5.32
CA LEU A 106 -11.35 2.27 -4.43
C LEU A 106 -10.93 3.68 -4.86
N PHE A 107 -10.71 3.89 -6.16
CA PHE A 107 -10.38 5.20 -6.74
C PHE A 107 -11.53 6.20 -6.70
N ASN A 108 -12.77 5.71 -6.66
CA ASN A 108 -13.95 6.58 -6.51
C ASN A 108 -14.20 6.99 -5.05
N GLY A 109 -13.35 6.58 -4.10
CA GLY A 109 -13.53 6.90 -2.67
C GLY A 109 -14.63 6.09 -1.99
N ASP A 110 -15.10 4.99 -2.59
CA ASP A 110 -16.20 4.20 -2.04
C ASP A 110 -15.86 3.54 -0.69
N THR A 111 -16.89 3.29 0.12
CA THR A 111 -16.79 2.56 1.39
C THR A 111 -16.53 1.07 1.17
N LEU A 112 -16.00 0.38 2.18
CA LEU A 112 -15.76 -1.07 2.12
C LEU A 112 -17.01 -1.88 1.77
N ALA A 113 -18.16 -1.50 2.31
CA ALA A 113 -19.46 -2.12 2.02
C ALA A 113 -19.83 -1.93 0.54
N ARG A 114 -19.77 -0.69 0.03
CA ARG A 114 -20.09 -0.39 -1.36
C ARG A 114 -19.14 -1.10 -2.34
N SER A 115 -17.83 -1.09 -2.06
CA SER A 115 -16.85 -1.81 -2.87
C SER A 115 -17.06 -3.33 -2.82
N ALA A 116 -17.55 -3.86 -1.69
CA ALA A 116 -17.89 -5.28 -1.56
C ALA A 116 -19.10 -5.66 -2.43
N ASP A 117 -20.13 -4.81 -2.42
CA ASP A 117 -21.34 -4.99 -3.23
C ASP A 117 -21.02 -4.92 -4.73
N ILE A 118 -20.24 -3.91 -5.15
CA ILE A 118 -19.79 -3.72 -6.54
C ILE A 118 -19.03 -4.97 -7.04
N ALA A 119 -18.06 -5.46 -6.26
CA ALA A 119 -17.23 -6.58 -6.66
C ALA A 119 -17.87 -7.97 -6.39
N GLY A 120 -19.06 -8.03 -5.78
CA GLY A 120 -19.72 -9.29 -5.40
C GLY A 120 -18.93 -10.13 -4.40
N ILE A 121 -18.38 -9.49 -3.36
CA ILE A 121 -17.59 -10.11 -2.29
C ILE A 121 -18.13 -9.75 -0.91
N SER A 122 -17.62 -10.39 0.14
CA SER A 122 -17.96 -10.01 1.52
C SER A 122 -17.16 -8.79 1.98
N GLU A 123 -17.73 -7.99 2.89
CA GLU A 123 -17.05 -6.80 3.45
C GLU A 123 -15.68 -7.12 4.11
N PRO A 124 -15.48 -8.24 4.84
CA PRO A 124 -14.15 -8.62 5.30
C PRO A 124 -13.16 -8.89 4.16
N THR A 125 -13.64 -9.46 3.05
CA THR A 125 -12.81 -9.68 1.85
C THR A 125 -12.43 -8.35 1.21
N SER A 126 -13.37 -7.40 1.16
CA SER A 126 -13.13 -6.03 0.71
C SER A 126 -12.02 -5.37 1.53
N LEU A 127 -12.07 -5.42 2.87
CA LEU A 127 -11.00 -4.89 3.72
C LEU A 127 -9.63 -5.50 3.39
N LEU A 128 -9.59 -6.82 3.17
CA LEU A 128 -8.35 -7.54 2.82
C LEU A 128 -7.82 -7.12 1.45
N TRP A 129 -8.70 -6.95 0.46
CA TRP A 129 -8.36 -6.47 -0.88
C TRP A 129 -7.81 -5.05 -0.85
N ARG A 130 -8.45 -4.16 -0.09
CA ARG A 130 -7.98 -2.79 0.12
C ARG A 130 -6.57 -2.77 0.67
N HIS A 131 -6.27 -3.56 1.70
CA HIS A 131 -4.90 -3.64 2.24
C HIS A 131 -3.89 -4.17 1.24
N LYS A 132 -4.25 -5.19 0.43
CA LYS A 132 -3.36 -5.70 -0.61
C LYS A 132 -3.05 -4.63 -1.67
N ILE A 133 -4.06 -3.91 -2.14
CA ILE A 133 -3.90 -2.85 -3.14
C ILE A 133 -3.06 -1.71 -2.58
N LEU A 134 -3.35 -1.27 -1.35
CA LEU A 134 -2.60 -0.20 -0.69
C LEU A 134 -1.14 -0.59 -0.41
N SER A 135 -0.85 -1.87 -0.15
CA SER A 135 0.53 -2.35 -0.02
C SER A 135 1.29 -2.23 -1.33
N VAL A 136 0.68 -2.66 -2.45
CA VAL A 136 1.29 -2.55 -3.77
C VAL A 136 1.49 -1.08 -4.14
N LEU A 137 0.50 -0.24 -3.87
CA LEU A 137 0.62 1.21 -4.08
C LEU A 137 1.77 1.80 -3.28
N ALA A 138 1.87 1.46 -1.99
CA ALA A 138 2.95 1.95 -1.14
C ALA A 138 4.34 1.55 -1.66
N ASP A 139 4.48 0.34 -2.24
CA ASP A 139 5.73 -0.11 -2.86
C ASP A 139 6.01 0.62 -4.18
N LEU A 140 4.98 0.83 -5.01
CA LEU A 140 5.09 1.54 -6.30
C LEU A 140 5.36 3.03 -6.15
N THR A 141 4.86 3.63 -5.08
CA THR A 141 5.07 5.05 -4.74
C THR A 141 6.20 5.23 -3.72
N HIS A 142 7.01 4.20 -3.47
CA HIS A 142 8.16 4.28 -2.57
C HIS A 142 9.32 5.05 -3.21
N ASP A 143 9.06 6.27 -3.65
CA ASP A 143 10.10 7.21 -3.96
C ASP A 143 10.69 7.69 -2.63
N ASN A 144 12.02 7.68 -2.54
CA ASN A 144 12.73 8.26 -1.40
C ASN A 144 13.37 9.58 -1.84
N PRO A 145 12.56 10.62 -2.13
CA PRO A 145 13.07 11.85 -2.69
C PRO A 145 13.95 12.57 -1.66
N VAL A 146 15.04 13.14 -2.16
CA VAL A 146 15.85 14.10 -1.41
C VAL A 146 15.28 15.48 -1.70
N LEU A 147 14.83 16.17 -0.67
CA LEU A 147 14.25 17.51 -0.75
C LEU A 147 15.36 18.55 -0.99
N SER A 148 15.02 19.64 -1.66
CA SER A 148 16.01 20.67 -2.05
C SER A 148 15.53 22.10 -1.80
N ASP A 149 16.48 23.03 -1.69
CA ASP A 149 16.25 24.46 -1.49
C ASP A 149 15.37 24.78 -0.27
N THR A 150 14.14 25.28 -0.48
CA THR A 150 13.22 25.64 0.61
C THR A 150 12.27 24.47 0.88
N VAL A 151 12.25 24.01 2.12
CA VAL A 151 11.44 22.88 2.57
C VAL A 151 10.46 23.34 3.65
N TYR A 152 9.18 23.10 3.42
CA TYR A 152 8.10 23.37 4.37
C TYR A 152 7.77 22.10 5.14
N LEU A 153 7.78 22.17 6.48
CA LEU A 153 7.48 21.07 7.38
C LEU A 153 6.17 21.30 8.12
N ASP A 154 5.31 20.29 8.11
CA ASP A 154 4.06 20.27 8.85
C ASP A 154 3.78 18.87 9.46
N GLU A 155 2.90 18.82 10.46
CA GLU A 155 2.43 17.59 11.09
C GLU A 155 0.91 17.52 11.20
N LYS A 156 0.34 16.35 10.91
CA LYS A 156 -1.09 16.10 11.01
C LYS A 156 -1.39 14.97 11.98
N LEU A 157 -2.28 15.23 12.93
CA LEU A 157 -2.75 14.23 13.88
C LEU A 157 -4.06 13.59 13.43
N ASN A 158 -4.01 12.32 13.05
CA ASN A 158 -5.17 11.55 12.66
C ASN A 158 -5.59 10.59 13.77
N VAL A 159 -6.89 10.52 14.04
CA VAL A 159 -7.46 9.55 14.99
C VAL A 159 -7.28 8.15 14.44
N VAL A 160 -6.72 7.25 15.25
CA VAL A 160 -6.60 5.83 14.86
C VAL A 160 -7.93 5.16 15.13
N THR A 161 -8.63 4.77 14.06
CA THR A 161 -9.83 3.96 14.15
C THR A 161 -9.54 2.54 13.67
N HIS A 162 -10.03 1.56 14.42
CA HIS A 162 -9.94 0.15 14.04
C HIS A 162 -11.29 -0.30 13.49
N SER A 163 -11.58 0.08 12.25
CA SER A 163 -12.80 -0.36 11.56
C SER A 163 -12.89 -1.89 11.55
N GLY A 164 -14.08 -2.42 11.87
CA GLY A 164 -14.32 -3.87 11.95
C GLY A 164 -13.94 -4.53 13.28
N LYS A 165 -13.38 -3.82 14.26
CA LYS A 165 -13.19 -4.32 15.63
C LYS A 165 -14.26 -3.74 16.56
N HIS A 166 -15.10 -4.59 17.13
CA HIS A 166 -15.95 -4.21 18.26
C HIS A 166 -15.06 -4.01 19.49
N MET A 167 -15.02 -2.78 20.00
CA MET A 167 -14.40 -2.48 21.30
C MET A 167 -15.51 -2.34 22.33
N GLU A 168 -15.54 -3.23 23.32
CA GLU A 168 -16.54 -3.24 24.39
C GLU A 168 -16.46 -1.97 25.26
N ASN A 169 -15.26 -1.42 25.44
CA ASN A 169 -15.01 -0.19 26.20
C ASN A 169 -14.40 0.90 25.29
N LYS A 170 -15.27 1.67 24.61
CA LYS A 170 -14.82 2.87 23.87
C LYS A 170 -14.49 3.98 24.87
N GLU A 171 -13.20 4.21 25.11
CA GLU A 171 -12.74 5.43 25.75
C GLU A 171 -13.25 6.66 24.99
N LYS A 172 -13.59 7.74 25.72
CA LYS A 172 -13.96 9.01 25.09
C LYS A 172 -12.80 9.52 24.23
N GLN A 173 -13.11 9.97 23.01
CA GLN A 173 -12.11 10.56 22.13
C GLN A 173 -11.55 11.84 22.76
N LYS A 174 -10.22 11.87 22.95
CA LYS A 174 -9.53 13.03 23.51
C LYS A 174 -9.34 14.11 22.44
N ARG A 175 -9.63 15.36 22.79
CA ARG A 175 -9.28 16.55 21.98
C ARG A 175 -7.76 16.81 22.06
N GLY A 176 -7.21 17.49 21.05
CA GLY A 176 -5.78 17.82 21.00
C GLY A 176 -4.85 16.62 20.76
N MET A 177 -3.58 16.75 21.16
CA MET A 177 -2.57 15.69 21.07
C MET A 177 -2.89 14.58 22.07
N SER A 178 -3.00 13.33 21.62
CA SER A 178 -3.24 12.19 22.49
C SER A 178 -2.69 10.90 21.89
N SER A 179 -2.46 9.90 22.73
CA SER A 179 -2.03 8.55 22.31
C SER A 179 -3.07 7.82 21.44
N GLN A 180 -4.30 8.34 21.35
CA GLN A 180 -5.36 7.80 20.48
C GLN A 180 -5.20 8.28 19.02
N LYS A 181 -4.27 9.19 18.74
CA LYS A 181 -4.01 9.75 17.41
C LYS A 181 -2.62 9.36 16.93
N ARG A 182 -2.48 9.04 15.64
CA ARG A 182 -1.20 8.90 14.94
C ARG A 182 -0.80 10.24 14.36
N ASN A 183 0.46 10.57 14.53
CA ASN A 183 1.07 11.70 13.87
C ASN A 183 1.51 11.26 12.46
N ILE A 184 1.30 12.14 11.49
CA ILE A 184 1.75 12.02 10.12
C ILE A 184 2.59 13.25 9.87
N VAL A 185 3.87 13.05 9.61
CA VAL A 185 4.78 14.15 9.28
C VAL A 185 4.79 14.34 7.77
N CYS A 186 4.75 15.59 7.35
CA CYS A 186 4.72 16.00 5.96
C CYS A 186 5.85 17.00 5.72
N ALA A 187 6.55 16.83 4.62
CA ALA A 187 7.49 17.80 4.09
C ALA A 187 7.26 17.98 2.59
N ILE A 188 7.34 19.21 2.12
CA ILE A 188 7.27 19.55 0.71
C ILE A 188 8.35 20.57 0.38
N ASP A 189 9.04 20.38 -0.75
CA ASP A 189 9.96 21.38 -1.27
C ASP A 189 9.34 22.25 -2.37
N GLN A 190 10.05 23.30 -2.78
CA GLN A 190 9.61 24.20 -3.85
C GLN A 190 9.49 23.53 -5.23
N HIS A 191 10.09 22.35 -5.41
CA HIS A 191 10.03 21.55 -6.63
C HIS A 191 8.93 20.47 -6.56
N ASN A 192 8.04 20.55 -5.56
CA ASN A 192 6.92 19.64 -5.35
C ASN A 192 7.33 18.19 -4.99
N ASN A 193 8.57 17.99 -4.54
CA ASN A 193 8.97 16.72 -3.93
C ASN A 193 8.35 16.64 -2.54
N LYS A 194 7.76 15.48 -2.22
CA LYS A 194 6.97 15.30 -1.01
C LYS A 194 7.52 14.13 -0.20
N VAL A 195 7.63 14.32 1.11
CA VAL A 195 7.88 13.25 2.07
C VAL A 195 6.69 13.21 3.03
N ILE A 196 5.94 12.11 2.99
CA ILE A 196 4.82 11.89 3.90
C ILE A 196 5.10 10.58 4.64
N GLN A 197 5.16 10.64 5.97
CA GLN A 197 5.49 9.46 6.77
C GLN A 197 4.63 9.38 8.03
N VAL A 198 4.05 8.20 8.26
CA VAL A 198 3.37 7.88 9.51
C VAL A 198 4.41 7.72 10.61
N SER A 199 4.22 8.42 11.72
CA SER A 199 5.15 8.47 12.86
C SER A 199 4.49 7.93 14.14
N GLU A 200 4.97 8.39 15.30
CA GLU A 200 4.51 7.96 16.61
C GLU A 200 3.04 8.33 16.88
N THR A 201 2.46 7.78 17.96
CA THR A 201 1.17 8.25 18.47
C THR A 201 1.34 9.47 19.36
N GLY A 202 0.43 10.43 19.24
CA GLY A 202 0.45 11.65 20.04
C GLY A 202 1.51 12.64 19.58
N ARG A 203 2.23 13.25 20.53
CA ARG A 203 3.26 14.24 20.23
C ARG A 203 4.51 13.53 19.71
N ILE A 204 5.03 13.99 18.58
CA ILE A 204 6.26 13.44 18.02
C ILE A 204 7.49 13.92 18.80
N HIS A 205 8.44 13.01 19.02
CA HIS A 205 9.73 13.37 19.60
C HIS A 205 10.72 13.84 18.53
N SER A 206 11.57 14.82 18.88
CA SER A 206 12.59 15.36 17.96
C SER A 206 13.56 14.29 17.42
N LYS A 207 13.80 13.22 18.19
CA LYS A 207 14.62 12.08 17.74
C LYS A 207 14.00 11.34 16.55
N GLU A 208 12.68 11.16 16.54
CA GLU A 208 11.99 10.49 15.45
C GLU A 208 11.93 11.40 14.21
N LEU A 209 11.69 12.71 14.40
CA LEU A 209 11.80 13.69 13.32
C LEU A 209 13.18 13.64 12.65
N TYR A 210 14.25 13.66 13.46
CA TYR A 210 15.61 13.55 12.93
C TYR A 210 15.81 12.25 12.15
N LYS A 211 15.35 11.11 12.69
CA LYS A 211 15.44 9.82 12.01
C LYS A 211 14.70 9.81 10.66
N ILE A 212 13.54 10.47 10.56
CA ILE A 212 12.75 10.54 9.32
C ILE A 212 13.42 11.45 8.29
N TYR A 213 13.95 12.59 8.70
CA TYR A 213 14.42 13.64 7.78
C TYR A 213 15.93 13.66 7.52
N LYS A 214 16.76 13.01 8.35
CA LYS A 214 18.23 13.07 8.26
C LYS A 214 18.77 12.80 6.86
N ASP A 215 18.22 11.79 6.19
CA ASP A 215 18.71 11.34 4.88
C ASP A 215 17.91 11.98 3.71
N LYS A 216 16.92 12.82 4.03
CA LYS A 216 15.97 13.41 3.07
C LYS A 216 16.09 14.93 2.95
N ILE A 217 16.63 15.61 3.96
CA ILE A 217 16.81 17.06 3.98
C ILE A 217 18.31 17.37 4.14
N PRO A 218 19.01 17.72 3.04
CA PRO A 218 20.38 18.19 3.08
C PRO A 218 20.56 19.43 3.97
N SER A 219 21.74 19.57 4.58
CA SER A 219 22.08 20.74 5.42
C SER A 219 22.09 22.08 4.68
N THR A 220 22.08 22.06 3.34
CA THR A 220 21.99 23.24 2.48
C THR A 220 20.58 23.79 2.35
N CYS A 221 19.55 23.03 2.75
CA CYS A 221 18.16 23.43 2.60
C CYS A 221 17.73 24.44 3.68
N GLN A 222 16.91 25.41 3.29
CA GLN A 222 16.23 26.29 4.20
C GLN A 222 14.94 25.60 4.68
N VAL A 223 14.81 25.39 5.98
CA VAL A 223 13.64 24.75 6.58
C VAL A 223 12.70 25.80 7.14
N VAL A 224 11.42 25.72 6.76
CA VAL A 224 10.34 26.57 7.24
C VAL A 224 9.31 25.70 7.97
N SER A 225 8.96 26.07 9.19
CA SER A 225 7.92 25.40 9.98
C SER A 225 7.29 26.38 10.95
N ASP A 226 6.00 26.20 11.22
CA ASP A 226 5.22 27.00 12.17
C ASP A 226 5.36 26.52 13.63
N SER A 227 6.22 25.52 13.88
CA SER A 227 6.39 24.84 15.17
C SER A 227 7.25 25.59 16.18
#